data_AF-A0A7C5YKB7-F1
#
_entry.id   AF-A0A7C5YKB7-F1
#
_cell.length_a   1.000
_cell.length_b   1.000
_cell.length_c   1.000
_cell.angle_alpha   90.00
_cell.angle_beta   90.00
_cell.angle_gamma   90.00
#
_symmetry.space_group_name_H-M   'P 1'
#
loop_
_entity.id
_entity.type
_entity.pdbx_description
1 polymer ?
#
loop_
_entity_poly.entity_id
_entity_poly.type
_entity_poly.pdbx_seq_one_letter_code
_entity_poly.pdbx_strand_id
1 'polypeptide(L)'
;FLLDAFGMDEIIIETVGVGQNELEVASIAETVLVVLTPEAGDAVQALKAGLLEVGDIFVVNKSDRPSAQALYYELGSMLEDDTRKRFKKVLLVSASNNQGIEQLVFAISEHRKSIGKNPDELKKLLRERYFLELAIDKWRMVLKEGLERKYPELLEAVRDGKLTAHQAIKQLEKVLKLLMPGELNSKVKNKRFRKRL
;
A
#
# COMPACT_ATOMS: atom_id res chain seq x y z
N PHE A 1 -6.79 14.46 -10.00
CA PHE A 1 -6.86 15.95 -9.96
C PHE A 1 -7.67 16.56 -11.10
N LEU A 2 -7.74 15.95 -12.29
CA LEU A 2 -8.56 16.47 -13.39
C LEU A 2 -10.05 16.57 -13.02
N LEU A 3 -10.64 15.50 -12.49
CA LEU A 3 -12.06 15.47 -12.09
C LEU A 3 -12.41 16.48 -10.99
N ASP A 4 -11.48 16.72 -10.07
CA ASP A 4 -11.60 17.77 -9.04
C ASP A 4 -11.63 19.17 -9.67
N ALA A 5 -10.81 19.43 -10.70
CA ALA A 5 -10.83 20.69 -11.44
C ALA A 5 -12.14 20.91 -12.24
N PHE A 6 -12.90 19.84 -12.50
CA PHE A 6 -14.24 19.89 -13.08
C PHE A 6 -15.36 20.02 -12.03
N GLY A 7 -15.03 20.14 -10.74
CA GLY A 7 -16.01 20.36 -9.68
C GLY A 7 -16.74 19.08 -9.22
N MET A 8 -16.15 17.90 -9.40
CA MET A 8 -16.70 16.66 -8.87
C MET A 8 -16.41 16.54 -7.36
N ASP A 9 -17.46 16.46 -6.54
CA ASP A 9 -17.34 16.39 -5.08
C ASP A 9 -16.97 14.99 -4.56
N GLU A 10 -17.41 13.95 -5.25
CA GLU A 10 -17.15 12.55 -4.94
C GLU A 10 -16.54 11.84 -6.14
N ILE A 11 -15.35 11.24 -5.94
CA ILE A 11 -14.61 10.56 -6.99
C ILE A 11 -14.33 9.14 -6.51
N ILE A 12 -14.91 8.16 -7.20
CA ILE A 12 -14.61 6.74 -6.98
C ILE A 12 -13.58 6.31 -8.03
N ILE A 13 -12.49 5.71 -7.57
CA ILE A 13 -11.46 5.16 -8.44
C ILE A 13 -11.46 3.65 -8.25
N GLU A 14 -11.74 2.91 -9.33
CA GLU A 14 -11.70 1.46 -9.35
C GLU A 14 -10.47 0.97 -10.11
N THR A 15 -9.78 -0.01 -9.54
CA THR A 15 -8.65 -0.68 -10.20
C THR A 15 -9.17 -1.81 -11.08
N VAL A 16 -8.68 -1.91 -12.31
CA VAL A 16 -9.02 -3.02 -13.22
C VAL A 16 -7.93 -4.09 -13.15
N GLY A 17 -8.26 -5.26 -12.59
CA GLY A 17 -7.39 -6.45 -12.60
C GLY A 17 -6.40 -6.55 -11.44
N VAL A 18 -5.39 -7.42 -11.61
CA VAL A 18 -4.31 -7.70 -10.66
C VAL A 18 -2.95 -7.23 -11.22
N GLY A 19 -2.30 -6.27 -10.58
CA GLY A 19 -1.09 -5.60 -11.05
C GLY A 19 -0.24 -4.99 -9.94
N GLN A 20 0.53 -3.96 -10.31
CA GLN A 20 1.25 -3.07 -9.37
C GLN A 20 0.50 -1.75 -9.18
N ASN A 21 -0.53 -1.50 -10.00
CA ASN A 21 -1.22 -0.22 -10.11
C ASN A 21 -2.14 0.05 -8.92
N GLU A 22 -2.49 -0.96 -8.14
CA GLU A 22 -3.39 -0.86 -6.99
C GLU A 22 -2.77 -0.03 -5.87
N LEU A 23 -1.45 -0.16 -5.66
CA LEU A 23 -0.75 0.64 -4.66
C LEU A 23 -0.64 2.11 -5.10
N GLU A 24 -0.45 2.36 -6.39
CA GLU A 24 -0.44 3.71 -6.95
C GLU A 24 -1.82 4.37 -6.80
N VAL A 25 -2.90 3.66 -7.14
CA VAL A 25 -4.27 4.16 -6.97
C VAL A 25 -4.60 4.39 -5.49
N ALA A 26 -4.19 3.48 -4.60
CA ALA A 26 -4.33 3.67 -3.15
C ALA A 26 -3.50 4.85 -2.62
N SER A 27 -2.48 5.31 -3.35
CA SER A 27 -1.65 6.44 -2.94
C SER A 27 -2.36 7.79 -3.07
N ILE A 28 -3.35 7.88 -3.96
CA ILE A 28 -4.03 9.12 -4.31
C ILE A 28 -5.45 9.22 -3.77
N ALA A 29 -5.94 8.18 -3.10
CA ALA A 29 -7.27 8.15 -2.49
C ALA A 29 -7.25 8.64 -1.04
N GLU A 30 -8.31 9.35 -0.64
CA GLU A 30 -8.54 9.74 0.76
C GLU A 30 -8.92 8.54 1.64
N THR A 31 -9.70 7.62 1.08
CA THR A 31 -10.16 6.39 1.71
C THR A 31 -9.95 5.25 0.75
N VAL A 32 -9.25 4.21 1.19
CA VAL A 32 -8.99 3.00 0.39
C VAL A 32 -9.89 1.88 0.88
N LEU A 33 -10.81 1.46 0.01
CA LEU A 33 -11.65 0.28 0.21
C LEU A 33 -10.96 -0.95 -0.36
N VAL A 34 -10.81 -1.99 0.45
CA VAL A 34 -10.35 -3.31 -0.02
C VAL A 34 -11.55 -4.24 -0.01
N VAL A 35 -12.06 -4.57 -1.20
CA VAL A 35 -13.24 -5.42 -1.35
C VAL A 35 -12.82 -6.85 -1.66
N LEU A 36 -13.28 -7.78 -0.83
CA LEU A 36 -12.99 -9.20 -0.89
C LEU A 36 -14.31 -9.97 -0.98
N THR A 37 -14.27 -11.18 -1.53
CA THR A 37 -15.43 -12.09 -1.53
C THR A 37 -15.08 -13.41 -0.86
N PRO A 38 -16.03 -14.05 -0.16
CA PRO A 38 -15.90 -15.38 0.39
C PRO A 38 -15.52 -16.40 -0.69
N GLU A 39 -14.90 -17.51 -0.28
CA GLU A 39 -14.60 -18.67 -1.15
C GLU A 39 -13.59 -18.38 -2.28
N ALA A 40 -13.07 -17.15 -2.37
CA ALA A 40 -11.84 -16.88 -3.08
C ALA A 40 -10.69 -17.49 -2.25
N GLY A 41 -10.52 -18.82 -2.36
CA GLY A 41 -9.73 -19.64 -1.43
C GLY A 41 -8.27 -19.22 -1.23
N ASP A 42 -7.70 -18.46 -2.17
CA ASP A 42 -6.35 -17.88 -2.08
C ASP A 42 -6.36 -16.36 -1.80
N ALA A 43 -7.51 -15.67 -1.78
CA ALA A 43 -7.56 -14.21 -1.78
C ALA A 43 -7.02 -13.58 -0.49
N VAL A 44 -7.14 -14.25 0.66
CA VAL A 44 -6.56 -13.73 1.92
C VAL A 44 -5.05 -13.94 1.96
N GLN A 45 -4.54 -15.04 1.42
CA GLN A 45 -3.10 -15.26 1.29
C GLN A 45 -2.48 -14.42 0.16
N ALA A 46 -3.27 -14.12 -0.87
CA ALA A 46 -2.93 -13.26 -2.01
C ALA A 46 -3.14 -11.77 -1.71
N LEU A 47 -3.72 -11.40 -0.56
CA LEU A 47 -3.51 -10.08 0.03
C LEU A 47 -2.03 -9.96 0.36
N LYS A 48 -1.26 -9.57 -0.67
CA LYS A 48 0.12 -9.15 -0.52
C LYS A 48 0.14 -8.15 0.63
N ALA A 49 1.15 -8.24 1.49
CA ALA A 49 1.36 -7.31 2.61
C ALA A 49 1.05 -5.84 2.22
N GLY A 50 1.34 -5.44 0.98
CA GLY A 50 1.00 -4.13 0.42
C GLY A 50 -0.48 -3.70 0.55
N LEU A 51 -1.47 -4.54 0.22
CA LEU A 51 -2.89 -4.12 0.25
C LEU A 51 -3.44 -4.01 1.68
N LEU A 52 -3.07 -4.94 2.55
CA LEU A 52 -3.39 -4.87 3.99
C LEU A 52 -2.75 -3.64 4.64
N GLU A 53 -1.61 -3.20 4.13
CA GLU A 53 -0.92 -2.01 4.62
C GLU A 53 -1.64 -0.73 4.20
N VAL A 54 -2.18 -0.63 2.99
CA VAL A 54 -2.78 0.62 2.46
C VAL A 54 -4.29 0.73 2.62
N GLY A 55 -4.99 -0.36 2.93
CA GLY A 55 -6.46 -0.35 3.12
C GLY A 55 -6.91 0.29 4.43
N ASP A 56 -7.97 1.10 4.37
CA ASP A 56 -8.61 1.74 5.52
C ASP A 56 -9.91 1.00 5.92
N ILE A 57 -10.69 0.56 4.93
CA ILE A 57 -11.93 -0.19 5.17
C ILE A 57 -11.90 -1.45 4.31
N PHE A 58 -12.08 -2.59 4.98
CA PHE A 58 -12.13 -3.91 4.37
C PHE A 58 -13.58 -4.35 4.27
N VAL A 59 -14.00 -4.74 3.07
CA VAL A 59 -15.37 -5.13 2.77
C VAL A 59 -15.38 -6.59 2.36
N VAL A 60 -16.07 -7.43 3.13
CA VAL A 60 -16.42 -8.79 2.75
C VAL A 60 -17.75 -8.72 2.01
N ASN A 61 -17.67 -8.58 0.69
CA ASN A 61 -18.83 -8.52 -0.21
C ASN A 61 -19.37 -9.94 -0.51
N LYS A 62 -20.63 -10.07 -0.93
CA LYS A 62 -21.38 -11.34 -1.00
C LYS A 62 -21.53 -11.99 0.37
N SER A 63 -21.83 -11.19 1.40
CA SER A 63 -21.99 -11.65 2.78
C SER A 63 -23.14 -12.63 3.00
N ASP A 64 -24.01 -12.79 2.01
CA ASP A 64 -25.04 -13.84 1.93
C ASP A 64 -24.46 -15.26 1.74
N ARG A 65 -23.16 -15.39 1.46
CA ARG A 65 -22.50 -16.69 1.26
C ARG A 65 -22.02 -17.31 2.59
N PRO A 66 -22.06 -18.65 2.73
CA PRO A 66 -21.73 -19.32 4.00
C PRO A 66 -20.35 -18.98 4.57
N SER A 67 -19.32 -18.83 3.72
CA SER A 67 -17.94 -18.56 4.18
C SER A 67 -17.66 -17.09 4.50
N ALA A 68 -18.62 -16.18 4.36
CA ALA A 68 -18.39 -14.76 4.58
C ALA A 68 -18.02 -14.43 6.03
N GLN A 69 -18.69 -15.09 6.97
CA GLN A 69 -18.45 -14.86 8.39
C GLN A 69 -17.03 -15.29 8.79
N ALA A 70 -16.53 -16.40 8.23
CA ALA A 70 -15.18 -16.88 8.49
C ALA A 70 -14.13 -15.86 8.00
N LEU A 71 -14.29 -15.35 6.77
CA LEU A 71 -13.40 -14.32 6.21
C LEU A 71 -13.44 -13.01 7.00
N TYR A 72 -14.62 -12.60 7.47
CA TYR A 72 -14.76 -11.42 8.34
C TYR A 72 -13.92 -11.54 9.63
N TYR A 73 -14.00 -12.69 10.30
CA TYR A 73 -13.21 -12.92 11.52
C TYR A 73 -11.72 -13.04 11.25
N GLU A 74 -11.32 -13.69 10.16
CA GLU A 74 -9.92 -13.80 9.74
C GLU A 74 -9.31 -12.42 9.49
N LEU A 75 -9.98 -11.56 8.72
CA LEU A 75 -9.54 -10.18 8.49
C LEU A 75 -9.50 -9.37 9.79
N GLY A 76 -10.50 -9.53 10.66
CA GLY A 76 -10.51 -8.87 11.97
C GLY A 76 -9.25 -9.19 12.76
N SER A 77 -8.92 -10.48 12.89
CA SER A 77 -7.72 -10.94 13.61
C SER A 77 -6.43 -10.43 12.97
N MET A 78 -6.31 -10.43 11.64
CA MET A 78 -5.11 -9.91 10.95
C MET A 78 -4.89 -8.41 11.17
N LEU A 79 -5.97 -7.64 11.31
CA LEU A 79 -5.90 -6.18 11.44
C LEU A 79 -5.75 -5.73 12.90
N GLU A 80 -6.14 -6.55 13.88
CA GLU A 80 -5.92 -6.30 15.30
C GLU A 80 -4.43 -6.19 15.66
N ASP A 81 -3.57 -6.95 14.97
CA ASP A 81 -2.11 -6.92 15.16
C ASP A 81 -1.45 -5.66 14.55
N ASP A 82 -2.18 -4.82 13.82
CA ASP A 82 -1.62 -3.60 13.23
C ASP A 82 -1.46 -2.48 14.27
N THR A 83 -0.27 -2.45 14.87
CA THR A 83 0.18 -1.43 15.83
C THR A 83 0.13 0.03 15.33
N ARG A 84 -0.15 0.28 14.03
CA ARG A 84 -0.15 1.63 13.44
C ARG A 84 -1.38 2.48 13.74
N LYS A 85 -2.36 1.98 14.51
CA LYS A 85 -3.61 2.71 14.85
C LYS A 85 -4.31 3.35 13.64
N ARG A 86 -4.20 2.74 12.46
CA ARG A 86 -4.96 3.19 11.30
C ARG A 86 -6.44 2.92 11.55
N PHE A 87 -7.30 3.77 10.99
CA PHE A 87 -8.72 3.49 10.95
C PHE A 87 -8.89 2.25 10.08
N LYS A 88 -9.08 1.09 10.72
CA LYS A 88 -9.20 -0.21 10.07
C LYS A 88 -10.51 -0.83 10.49
N LYS A 89 -11.47 -0.87 9.56
CA LYS A 89 -12.80 -1.42 9.80
C LYS A 89 -13.07 -2.56 8.83
N VAL A 90 -13.56 -3.68 9.33
CA VAL A 90 -14.06 -4.79 8.49
C VAL A 90 -15.58 -4.73 8.49
N LEU A 91 -16.21 -4.88 7.32
CA LEU A 91 -17.65 -4.85 7.15
C LEU A 91 -18.13 -6.02 6.28
N LEU A 92 -19.29 -6.57 6.62
CA LEU A 92 -20.02 -7.52 5.79
C LEU A 92 -21.01 -6.76 4.91
N VAL A 93 -20.98 -7.04 3.61
CA VAL A 93 -21.83 -6.39 2.61
C VAL A 93 -22.36 -7.43 1.63
N SER A 94 -23.62 -7.32 1.23
CA SER A 94 -24.14 -8.02 0.05
C SER A 94 -24.66 -6.98 -0.92
N ALA A 95 -23.79 -6.58 -1.86
CA ALA A 95 -24.10 -5.52 -2.82
C ALA A 95 -25.31 -5.86 -3.70
N SER A 96 -25.42 -7.11 -4.15
CA SER A 96 -26.54 -7.58 -4.99
C SER A 96 -27.88 -7.54 -4.26
N ASN A 97 -27.87 -7.65 -2.93
CA ASN A 97 -29.07 -7.63 -2.09
C ASN A 97 -29.26 -6.27 -1.38
N ASN A 98 -28.41 -5.28 -1.67
CA ASN A 98 -28.39 -3.97 -1.03
C ASN A 98 -28.29 -4.03 0.52
N GLN A 99 -27.53 -4.99 1.06
CA GLN A 99 -27.31 -5.16 2.50
C GLN A 99 -25.93 -4.67 2.90
N GLY A 100 -25.82 -3.95 4.03
CA GLY A 100 -24.53 -3.44 4.53
C GLY A 100 -24.05 -2.15 3.85
N ILE A 101 -24.73 -1.67 2.81
CA ILE A 101 -24.32 -0.50 2.01
C ILE A 101 -24.37 0.78 2.82
N GLU A 102 -25.44 1.00 3.59
CA GLU A 102 -25.58 2.19 4.44
C GLU A 102 -24.47 2.23 5.52
N GLN A 103 -24.15 1.08 6.11
CA GLN A 103 -23.07 0.94 7.08
C GLN A 103 -21.70 1.20 6.45
N LEU A 104 -21.51 0.81 5.20
CA LEU A 104 -20.30 1.10 4.43
C LEU A 104 -20.17 2.61 4.15
N VAL A 105 -21.22 3.26 3.66
CA VAL A 105 -21.24 4.72 3.43
C VAL A 105 -20.96 5.49 4.73
N PHE A 106 -21.59 5.07 5.83
CA PHE A 106 -21.33 5.65 7.15
C PHE A 106 -19.86 5.48 7.55
N ALA A 107 -19.27 4.29 7.36
CA ALA A 107 -17.87 4.06 7.67
C ALA A 107 -16.90 4.91 6.84
N ILE A 108 -17.19 5.13 5.56
CA ILE A 108 -16.42 6.03 4.69
C ILE A 108 -16.47 7.46 5.22
N SER A 109 -17.66 7.94 5.60
CA SER A 109 -17.83 9.27 6.21
C SER A 109 -17.06 9.39 7.53
N GLU A 110 -17.12 8.39 8.40
CA GLU A 110 -16.37 8.38 9.67
C GLU A 110 -14.86 8.38 9.45
N HIS A 111 -14.36 7.59 8.48
CA HIS A 111 -12.95 7.63 8.11
C HIS A 111 -12.55 9.03 7.64
N ARG A 112 -13.32 9.64 6.73
CA ARG A 112 -13.07 10.98 6.22
C ARG A 112 -12.99 12.02 7.33
N LYS A 113 -13.88 11.95 8.32
CA LYS A 113 -13.83 12.82 9.52
C LYS A 113 -12.57 12.56 10.35
N SER A 114 -12.16 11.30 10.51
CA SER A 114 -10.99 10.91 11.30
C SER A 114 -9.66 11.46 10.74
N ILE A 115 -9.60 11.74 9.44
CA ILE A 115 -8.44 12.38 8.80
C ILE A 115 -8.20 13.77 9.41
N GLY A 116 -9.27 14.47 9.82
CA GLY A 116 -9.19 15.72 10.59
C GLY A 116 -8.56 16.90 9.84
N LYS A 117 -8.39 16.80 8.51
CA LYS A 117 -7.81 17.84 7.67
C LYS A 117 -8.89 18.53 6.86
N ASN A 118 -8.73 19.84 6.63
CA ASN A 118 -9.57 20.53 5.68
C ASN A 118 -9.29 20.00 4.25
N PRO A 119 -10.24 20.17 3.31
CA PRO A 119 -10.10 19.65 1.95
C PRO A 119 -8.83 20.11 1.24
N ASP A 120 -8.40 21.37 1.43
CA ASP A 120 -7.23 21.92 0.73
C ASP A 120 -5.92 21.31 1.22
N GLU A 121 -5.78 21.10 2.53
CA GLU A 121 -4.63 20.40 3.12
C GLU A 121 -4.57 18.95 2.66
N LEU A 122 -5.71 18.26 2.65
CA LEU A 122 -5.79 16.88 2.19
C LEU A 122 -5.36 16.77 0.72
N LYS A 123 -5.86 17.67 -0.15
CA LYS A 123 -5.45 17.75 -1.56
C LYS A 123 -3.95 18.01 -1.72
N LYS A 124 -3.34 18.88 -0.90
CA LYS A 124 -1.88 19.14 -0.93
C LYS A 124 -1.09 17.87 -0.59
N LEU A 125 -1.51 17.15 0.44
CA LEU A 125 -0.84 15.92 0.89
C LEU A 125 -0.98 14.78 -0.12
N LEU A 126 -2.15 14.63 -0.73
CA LEU A 126 -2.35 13.63 -1.78
C LEU A 126 -1.49 13.92 -3.02
N ARG A 127 -1.33 15.21 -3.39
CA ARG A 127 -0.39 15.60 -4.47
C ARG A 127 1.05 15.27 -4.13
N GLU A 128 1.47 15.57 -2.89
CA GLU A 128 2.82 15.24 -2.41
C GLU A 128 3.06 13.74 -2.42
N ARG A 129 2.12 12.94 -1.89
CA ARG A 129 2.21 11.48 -1.89
C ARG A 129 2.27 10.92 -3.31
N TYR A 130 1.42 11.40 -4.21
CA TYR A 130 1.44 10.98 -5.61
C TYR A 130 2.78 11.28 -6.29
N PHE A 131 3.30 12.49 -6.09
CA PHE A 131 4.60 12.87 -6.63
C PHE A 131 5.72 11.95 -6.14
N LEU A 132 5.75 11.65 -4.83
CA LEU A 132 6.76 10.77 -4.25
C LEU A 132 6.68 9.36 -4.83
N GLU A 133 5.50 8.79 -4.99
CA GLU A 133 5.34 7.46 -5.61
C GLU A 133 5.83 7.45 -7.06
N LEU A 134 5.39 8.43 -7.87
CA LEU A 134 5.88 8.57 -9.26
C LEU A 134 7.39 8.73 -9.34
N ALA A 135 7.97 9.54 -8.44
CA ALA A 135 9.41 9.75 -8.38
C ALA A 135 10.13 8.43 -8.04
N ILE A 136 9.66 7.69 -7.03
CA ILE A 136 10.21 6.40 -6.63
C ILE A 136 10.19 5.42 -7.81
N ASP A 137 9.06 5.29 -8.50
CA ASP A 137 8.94 4.37 -9.62
C ASP A 137 9.81 4.77 -10.81
N LYS A 138 9.89 6.06 -11.11
CA LYS A 138 10.79 6.58 -12.14
C LYS A 138 12.26 6.31 -11.79
N TRP A 139 12.64 6.56 -10.54
CA TRP A 139 14.01 6.32 -10.08
C TRP A 139 14.35 4.83 -10.05
N ARG A 140 13.41 3.94 -9.70
CA ARG A 140 13.61 2.48 -9.78
C ARG A 140 13.98 2.05 -11.20
N MET A 141 13.30 2.57 -12.22
CA MET A 141 13.62 2.28 -13.63
C MET A 141 15.02 2.78 -13.99
N VAL A 142 15.32 4.05 -13.70
CA VAL A 142 16.63 4.66 -13.99
C VAL A 142 17.76 3.93 -13.28
N LEU A 143 17.56 3.54 -12.02
CA LEU A 143 18.54 2.79 -11.23
C LEU A 143 18.75 1.39 -11.79
N LYS A 144 17.68 0.69 -12.19
CA LYS A 144 17.78 -0.64 -12.80
C LYS A 144 18.61 -0.59 -14.09
N GLU A 145 18.25 0.28 -15.03
CA GLU A 145 18.98 0.47 -16.28
C GLU A 145 20.43 0.93 -16.03
N GLY A 146 20.63 1.82 -15.07
CA GLY A 146 21.93 2.30 -14.66
C GLY A 146 22.83 1.19 -14.11
N LEU A 147 22.28 0.29 -13.29
CA LEU A 147 22.99 -0.86 -12.73
C LEU A 147 23.36 -1.87 -13.81
N GLU A 148 22.41 -2.22 -14.68
CA GLU A 148 22.64 -3.15 -15.80
C GLU A 148 23.74 -2.64 -16.75
N ARG A 149 23.77 -1.33 -17.02
CA ARG A 149 24.77 -0.73 -17.92
C ARG A 149 26.13 -0.50 -17.26
N LYS A 150 26.18 0.01 -16.02
CA LYS A 150 27.44 0.43 -15.39
C LYS A 150 28.12 -0.66 -14.56
N TYR A 151 27.37 -1.67 -14.13
CA TYR A 151 27.89 -2.74 -13.26
C TYR A 151 27.53 -4.14 -13.77
N PRO A 152 27.73 -4.45 -15.08
CA PRO A 152 27.39 -5.76 -15.62
C PRO A 152 28.15 -6.89 -14.91
N GLU A 153 29.41 -6.66 -14.56
CA GLU A 153 30.24 -7.67 -13.87
C GLU A 153 29.78 -7.99 -12.44
N LEU A 154 29.20 -7.00 -11.75
CA LEU A 154 28.62 -7.24 -10.42
C LEU A 154 27.36 -8.12 -10.53
N LEU A 155 26.56 -7.91 -11.58
CA LEU A 155 25.39 -8.73 -11.87
C LEU A 155 25.77 -10.15 -12.27
N GLU A 156 26.82 -10.31 -13.08
CA GLU A 156 27.38 -11.61 -13.45
C GLU A 156 27.93 -12.36 -12.22
N ALA A 157 28.68 -11.68 -11.36
CA ALA A 157 29.19 -12.27 -10.12
C ALA A 157 28.06 -12.76 -9.18
N VAL A 158 26.93 -12.04 -9.12
CA VAL A 158 25.74 -12.50 -8.37
C VAL A 158 25.07 -13.69 -9.05
N ARG A 159 24.91 -13.63 -10.38
CA ARG A 159 24.29 -14.69 -11.18
C ARG A 159 25.05 -16.01 -11.08
N ASP A 160 26.38 -15.94 -11.10
CA ASP A 160 27.27 -17.10 -10.99
C ASP A 160 27.44 -17.59 -9.55
N GLY A 161 26.83 -16.92 -8.57
CA GLY A 161 26.97 -17.24 -7.15
C GLY A 161 28.32 -16.89 -6.54
N LYS A 162 29.21 -16.19 -7.26
CA LYS A 162 30.50 -15.69 -6.74
C LYS A 162 30.29 -14.64 -5.65
N LEU A 163 29.19 -13.90 -5.71
CA LEU A 163 28.73 -12.97 -4.68
C LEU A 163 27.27 -13.24 -4.31
N THR A 164 26.96 -13.10 -3.02
CA THR A 164 25.56 -13.01 -2.58
C THR A 164 24.98 -11.63 -2.89
N ALA A 165 23.64 -11.54 -3.02
CA ALA A 165 22.94 -10.26 -3.21
C ALA A 165 23.31 -9.21 -2.14
N HIS A 166 23.43 -9.63 -0.87
CA HIS A 166 23.82 -8.75 0.22
C HIS A 166 25.25 -8.21 0.08
N GLN A 167 26.21 -9.05 -0.37
CA GLN A 167 27.58 -8.61 -0.61
C GLN A 167 27.66 -7.62 -1.78
N ALA A 168 26.90 -7.87 -2.86
CA ALA A 168 26.83 -6.96 -4.00
C ALA A 168 26.22 -5.59 -3.62
N ILE A 169 25.13 -5.57 -2.84
CA ILE A 169 24.53 -4.32 -2.31
C ILE A 169 25.56 -3.54 -1.49
N LYS A 170 26.32 -4.20 -0.62
CA LYS A 170 27.35 -3.51 0.20
C LYS A 170 28.44 -2.86 -0.65
N GLN A 171 28.75 -3.42 -1.82
CA GLN A 171 29.68 -2.78 -2.77
C GLN A 171 29.05 -1.54 -3.43
N LEU A 172 27.77 -1.64 -3.85
CA LEU A 172 27.01 -0.51 -4.40
C LEU A 172 26.81 0.63 -3.39
N GLU A 173 26.58 0.33 -2.12
CA GLU A 173 26.43 1.33 -1.06
C GLU A 173 27.64 2.25 -0.95
N LYS A 174 28.85 1.74 -1.19
CA LYS A 174 30.07 2.57 -1.19
C LYS A 174 30.04 3.62 -2.29
N VAL A 175 29.53 3.24 -3.46
CA VAL A 175 29.36 4.16 -4.60
C VAL A 175 28.24 5.16 -4.33
N LEU A 176 27.09 4.70 -3.81
CA LEU A 176 25.94 5.56 -3.53
C LEU A 176 26.23 6.60 -2.43
N LYS A 177 27.03 6.26 -1.42
CA LYS A 177 27.48 7.21 -0.39
C LYS A 177 28.28 8.39 -0.94
N LEU A 178 28.94 8.23 -2.09
CA LEU A 178 29.66 9.31 -2.76
C LEU A 178 28.73 10.25 -3.53
N LEU A 179 27.57 9.77 -3.96
CA LEU A 179 26.59 10.53 -4.75
C LEU A 179 25.56 11.28 -3.89
N MET A 180 25.22 10.73 -2.71
CA MET A 180 24.30 11.34 -1.74
C MET A 180 24.89 11.30 -0.33
N PRO A 181 25.91 12.14 -0.05
CA PRO A 181 26.54 12.16 1.26
C PRO A 181 25.55 12.61 2.34
N GLY A 182 25.40 11.81 3.42
CA GLY A 182 24.57 12.14 4.59
C GLY A 182 23.23 11.38 4.70
N GLU A 183 22.61 11.01 3.57
CA GLU A 183 21.31 10.34 3.52
C GLU A 183 21.35 8.88 4.05
N LEU A 184 22.42 8.15 3.70
CA LEU A 184 22.58 6.70 3.96
C LEU A 184 22.97 6.34 5.41
N ASN A 185 23.27 7.32 6.27
CA ASN A 185 23.66 7.07 7.66
C ASN A 185 22.47 7.02 8.64
N SER A 186 21.25 7.38 8.19
CA SER A 186 20.10 7.59 9.09
C SER A 186 19.15 6.38 9.22
N LYS A 187 19.18 5.39 8.32
CA LYS A 187 18.16 4.31 8.25
C LYS A 187 18.72 2.88 8.31
N VAL A 188 19.46 2.54 9.36
CA VAL A 188 19.60 1.13 9.81
C VAL A 188 19.47 0.99 11.35
N LYS A 189 19.54 2.07 12.13
CA LYS A 189 19.48 1.99 13.60
C LYS A 189 18.08 1.86 14.22
N ASN A 190 16.99 2.07 13.48
CA ASN A 190 15.62 2.09 14.06
C ASN A 190 14.81 0.78 14.00
N LYS A 191 15.42 -0.38 13.69
CA LYS A 191 14.74 -1.69 13.78
C LYS A 191 15.23 -2.62 14.91
N ARG A 192 16.10 -2.15 15.80
CA ARG A 192 16.53 -2.89 17.01
C ARG A 192 16.64 -1.96 18.20
N PHE A 193 15.52 -1.50 18.78
CA PHE A 193 15.42 -1.10 20.20
C PHE A 193 13.98 -0.68 20.53
N ARG A 194 13.07 -1.65 20.65
CA ARG A 194 11.92 -1.60 21.58
C ARG A 194 11.57 -3.03 22.01
N LYS A 195 12.50 -3.68 22.71
CA LYS A 195 12.20 -4.71 23.71
C LYS A 195 12.48 -4.06 25.06
N ARG A 196 11.55 -4.22 26.01
CA ARG A 196 11.48 -3.65 27.36
C ARG A 196 10.98 -2.21 27.40
N LEU A 197 9.68 -2.04 27.63
CA LEU A 197 9.11 -1.85 28.97
C LEU A 197 7.69 -2.43 28.96
#